data_AF-A0AA85G970-F1
#
_entry.id   AF-A0AA85G970-F1
#
_cell.length_a   1.000
_cell.length_b   1.000
_cell.length_c   1.000
_cell.angle_alpha   90.00
_cell.angle_beta   90.00
_cell.angle_gamma   90.00
#
_symmetry.space_group_name_H-M   'P 1'
#
loop_
_entity.id
_entity.type
_entity.pdbx_description
1 polymer ?
#
loop_
_entity_poly.entity_id
_entity_poly.type
_entity_poly.pdbx_seq_one_letter_code
_entity_poly.pdbx_strand_id
1 'polypeptide(L)'
;MIKNTILFLLFILLQLFVHEFIENDSNWRKQMIINEIKGLQRSLQKNMELIRSYDRRIKLLIDVQCLVNMLYNEYNHDLMRELVNVVDDIEQRYNITYPKSRTWKECFTYKTKIYRYLTTEYNLKICDKLKEYDEHDTDVLSIWTRIQHTHISHFNLDLFNYRFLSELAKIVNN
;
A
#
# COMPACT_ATOMS: atom_id res chain seq x y z
N MET A 1 -40.54 1.28 82.27
CA MET A 1 -41.06 0.96 80.92
C MET A 1 -40.64 1.99 79.87
N ILE A 2 -40.92 3.29 80.05
CA ILE A 2 -40.64 4.34 79.05
C ILE A 2 -39.17 4.40 78.57
N LYS A 3 -38.20 4.26 79.48
CA LYS A 3 -36.77 4.31 79.16
C LYS A 3 -36.31 3.19 78.21
N ASN A 4 -36.90 2.00 78.32
CA ASN A 4 -36.58 0.86 77.45
C ASN A 4 -37.23 1.01 76.07
N THR A 5 -38.42 1.59 76.00
CA THR A 5 -39.10 1.90 74.73
C THR A 5 -38.34 2.96 73.94
N ILE A 6 -37.82 4.00 74.61
CA ILE A 6 -36.99 5.04 73.99
C ILE A 6 -35.67 4.44 73.46
N LEU A 7 -35.00 3.58 74.25
CA LEU A 7 -33.77 2.92 73.80
C LEU A 7 -34.01 2.01 72.58
N PHE A 8 -35.14 1.29 72.57
CA PHE A 8 -35.52 0.43 71.46
C PHE A 8 -35.82 1.22 70.18
N LEU A 9 -36.53 2.35 70.29
CA LEU A 9 -36.79 3.24 69.15
C LEU A 9 -35.50 3.88 68.59
N LEU A 10 -34.58 4.29 69.47
CA LEU A 10 -33.28 4.82 69.04
C LEU A 10 -32.44 3.77 68.31
N PHE A 11 -32.49 2.51 68.76
CA PHE A 11 -31.79 1.42 68.09
C PHE A 11 -32.36 1.14 66.69
N ILE A 12 -33.69 1.13 66.53
CA ILE A 12 -34.33 0.97 65.23
C ILE A 12 -33.98 2.14 64.29
N LEU A 13 -34.01 3.37 64.78
CA LEU A 13 -33.64 4.55 63.98
C LEU A 13 -32.17 4.51 63.55
N LEU A 14 -31.27 4.06 64.43
CA LEU A 14 -29.86 3.88 64.09
C LEU A 14 -29.68 2.80 63.02
N GLN A 15 -30.39 1.67 63.13
CA GLN A 15 -30.34 0.62 62.12
C GLN A 15 -30.85 1.09 60.76
N LEU A 16 -31.94 1.85 60.71
CA LEU A 16 -32.47 2.43 59.48
C LEU A 16 -31.49 3.43 58.87
N PHE A 17 -30.90 4.32 59.69
CA PHE A 17 -29.92 5.29 59.22
C PHE A 17 -28.63 4.63 58.70
N VAL A 18 -28.13 3.62 59.41
CA VAL A 18 -26.94 2.85 58.97
C VAL A 18 -27.24 2.10 57.68
N HIS A 19 -28.44 1.51 57.55
CA HIS A 19 -28.84 0.82 56.34
C HIS A 19 -28.92 1.77 55.13
N GLU A 20 -29.60 2.91 55.29
CA GLU A 20 -29.74 3.93 54.25
C GLU A 20 -28.36 4.52 53.86
N PHE A 21 -27.49 4.78 54.83
CA PHE A 21 -26.13 5.26 54.57
C PHE A 21 -25.27 4.24 53.81
N ILE A 22 -25.30 2.96 54.20
CA ILE A 22 -24.56 1.88 53.53
C ILE A 22 -25.10 1.66 52.11
N GLU A 23 -26.42 1.68 51.92
CA GLU A 23 -27.05 1.49 50.62
C GLU A 23 -26.71 2.64 49.66
N ASN A 24 -26.70 3.88 50.15
CA ASN A 24 -26.37 5.05 49.35
C ASN A 24 -24.88 5.08 48.94
N ASP A 25 -23.94 4.74 49.84
CA ASP A 25 -22.51 4.59 49.51
C ASP A 25 -22.30 3.46 48.48
N SER A 26 -22.98 2.33 48.66
CA SER A 26 -22.95 1.20 47.72
C SER A 26 -23.48 1.60 46.33
N ASN A 27 -24.57 2.37 46.26
CA ASN A 27 -25.14 2.84 45.01
C ASN A 27 -24.25 3.86 44.30
N TRP A 28 -23.63 4.80 45.04
CA TRP A 28 -22.69 5.75 44.46
C TRP A 28 -21.47 5.05 43.85
N ARG A 29 -20.88 4.07 44.56
CA ARG A 29 -19.76 3.27 44.02
C ARG A 29 -20.16 2.46 42.78
N LYS A 30 -21.35 1.84 42.79
CA LYS A 30 -21.89 1.15 41.59
C LYS A 30 -22.01 2.12 40.41
N GLN A 31 -22.52 3.33 40.64
CA GLN A 31 -22.68 4.33 39.59
C GLN A 31 -21.33 4.82 39.05
N MET A 32 -20.33 5.00 39.91
CA MET A 32 -18.97 5.34 39.52
C MET A 32 -18.37 4.26 38.60
N ILE A 33 -18.45 2.99 39.02
CA ILE A 33 -17.99 1.84 38.22
C ILE A 33 -18.73 1.77 36.87
N ILE A 34 -20.05 1.96 36.86
CA ILE A 34 -20.84 2.00 35.61
C ILE A 34 -20.37 3.12 34.68
N ASN A 35 -20.06 4.30 35.22
CA ASN A 35 -19.57 5.43 34.42
C ASN A 35 -18.18 5.16 33.84
N GLU A 36 -17.29 4.54 34.61
CA GLU A 36 -15.97 4.09 34.13
C GLU A 36 -16.10 3.04 33.02
N ILE A 37 -16.94 2.02 33.21
CA ILE A 37 -17.23 0.99 32.20
C ILE A 37 -17.76 1.64 30.91
N LYS A 38 -18.71 2.58 31.02
CA LYS A 38 -19.23 3.33 29.86
C LYS A 38 -18.15 4.20 29.20
N GLY A 39 -17.21 4.73 29.97
CA GLY A 39 -16.05 5.47 29.46
C GLY A 39 -15.12 4.55 28.65
N LEU A 40 -14.77 3.40 29.21
CA LEU A 40 -13.94 2.38 28.57
C LEU A 40 -14.59 1.83 27.30
N GLN A 41 -15.90 1.55 27.33
CA GLN A 41 -16.64 1.06 26.16
C GLN A 41 -16.63 2.07 25.00
N ARG A 42 -16.80 3.37 25.29
CA ARG A 42 -16.70 4.44 24.28
C ARG A 42 -15.29 4.57 23.72
N SER A 43 -14.27 4.46 24.57
CA SER A 43 -12.86 4.48 24.14
C SER A 43 -12.54 3.28 23.24
N LEU A 44 -12.98 2.09 23.62
CA LEU A 44 -12.81 0.87 22.84
C LEU A 44 -13.48 0.98 21.46
N GLN A 45 -14.70 1.53 21.40
CA GLN A 45 -15.39 1.74 20.13
C GLN A 45 -14.61 2.67 19.18
N LYS A 46 -14.11 3.80 19.70
CA LYS A 46 -13.26 4.73 18.92
C LYS A 46 -11.98 4.05 18.43
N ASN A 47 -11.34 3.26 19.28
CA ASN A 47 -10.12 2.53 18.89
C ASN A 47 -10.41 1.48 17.80
N MET A 48 -11.54 0.77 17.87
CA MET A 48 -11.95 -0.16 16.82
C MET A 48 -12.20 0.54 15.47
N GLU A 49 -12.82 1.71 15.48
CA GLU A 49 -13.01 2.53 14.27
C GLU A 49 -11.67 2.98 13.68
N LEU A 50 -10.72 3.38 14.53
CA LEU A 50 -9.38 3.77 14.11
C LEU A 50 -8.62 2.59 13.50
N ILE A 51 -8.68 1.39 14.12
CA ILE A 51 -8.08 0.17 13.58
C ILE A 51 -8.64 -0.16 12.20
N ARG A 52 -9.97 -0.08 12.01
CA ARG A 52 -10.61 -0.29 10.69
C ARG A 52 -10.16 0.76 9.66
N SER A 53 -9.90 2.00 10.08
CA SER A 53 -9.36 3.02 9.19
C SER A 53 -7.93 2.70 8.76
N TYR A 54 -7.08 2.19 9.68
CA TYR A 54 -5.72 1.80 9.33
C TYR A 54 -5.68 0.56 8.44
N ASP A 55 -6.53 -0.44 8.69
CA ASP A 55 -6.65 -1.63 7.83
C ASP A 55 -6.95 -1.24 6.36
N ARG A 56 -7.91 -0.31 6.16
CA ARG A 56 -8.22 0.23 4.82
C ARG A 56 -7.04 0.95 4.18
N ARG A 57 -6.30 1.77 4.94
CA ARG A 57 -5.11 2.48 4.43
C ARG A 57 -3.98 1.52 4.05
N ILE A 58 -3.76 0.47 4.85
CA ILE A 58 -2.75 -0.56 4.57
C ILE A 58 -3.10 -1.29 3.27
N LYS A 59 -4.37 -1.66 3.08
CA LYS A 59 -4.85 -2.26 1.82
C LYS A 59 -4.57 -1.35 0.62
N LEU A 60 -4.96 -0.08 0.69
CA LEU A 60 -4.68 0.89 -0.38
C LEU A 60 -3.18 1.00 -0.71
N LEU A 61 -2.30 1.02 0.30
CA LEU A 61 -0.86 1.07 0.06
C LEU A 61 -0.35 -0.19 -0.64
N ILE A 62 -0.86 -1.37 -0.27
CA ILE A 62 -0.53 -2.63 -0.96
C ILE A 62 -0.99 -2.58 -2.42
N ASP A 63 -2.19 -2.05 -2.68
CA ASP A 63 -2.78 -1.95 -4.02
C ASP A 63 -1.96 -1.02 -4.91
N VAL A 64 -1.63 0.18 -4.41
CA VAL A 64 -0.78 1.14 -5.12
C VAL A 64 0.60 0.55 -5.41
N GLN A 65 1.21 -0.15 -4.45
CA GLN A 65 2.50 -0.80 -4.67
C GLN A 65 2.41 -1.90 -5.75
N CYS A 66 1.30 -2.64 -5.79
CA CYS A 66 1.02 -3.64 -6.82
C CYS A 66 0.96 -3.00 -8.21
N LEU A 67 0.19 -1.92 -8.34
CA LEU A 67 0.03 -1.17 -9.58
C LEU A 67 1.36 -0.58 -10.07
N VAL A 68 2.15 0.04 -9.18
CA VAL A 68 3.47 0.58 -9.52
C VAL A 68 4.40 -0.51 -10.03
N ASN A 69 4.45 -1.67 -9.37
CA ASN A 69 5.29 -2.80 -9.79
C ASN A 69 4.83 -3.37 -11.14
N MET A 70 3.52 -3.46 -11.37
CA MET A 70 2.95 -3.88 -12.65
C MET A 70 3.41 -2.96 -13.78
N LEU A 71 3.16 -1.66 -13.63
CA LEU A 71 3.48 -0.65 -14.64
C LEU A 71 4.99 -0.59 -14.89
N TYR A 72 5.82 -0.74 -13.84
CA TYR A 72 7.28 -0.82 -13.98
C TYR A 72 7.71 -2.02 -14.83
N ASN A 73 7.12 -3.20 -14.61
CA ASN A 73 7.46 -4.39 -15.38
C ASN A 73 6.99 -4.28 -16.84
N GLU A 74 5.79 -3.74 -17.09
CA GLU A 74 5.28 -3.47 -18.44
C GLU A 74 6.19 -2.49 -19.20
N TYR A 75 6.55 -1.39 -18.54
CA TYR A 75 7.50 -0.41 -19.10
C TYR A 75 8.82 -1.06 -19.51
N ASN A 76 9.42 -1.83 -18.61
CA ASN A 76 10.71 -2.46 -18.90
C ASN A 76 10.59 -3.57 -19.96
N HIS A 77 9.46 -4.28 -20.01
CA HIS A 77 9.19 -5.22 -21.09
C HIS A 77 9.25 -4.52 -22.46
N ASP A 78 8.51 -3.42 -22.59
CA ASP A 78 8.42 -2.66 -23.84
C ASP A 78 9.74 -1.98 -24.21
N LEU A 79 10.43 -1.38 -23.24
CA LEU A 79 11.75 -0.79 -23.45
C LEU A 79 12.76 -1.81 -23.98
N MET A 80 12.83 -3.01 -23.38
CA MET A 80 13.78 -4.03 -23.82
C MET A 80 13.47 -4.51 -25.24
N ARG A 81 12.18 -4.63 -25.60
CA ARG A 81 11.77 -4.94 -26.98
C ARG A 81 12.21 -3.85 -27.94
N GLU A 82 12.01 -2.58 -27.58
CA GLU A 82 12.34 -1.44 -28.44
C GLU A 82 13.85 -1.28 -28.63
N LEU A 83 14.65 -1.56 -27.60
CA LEU A 83 16.11 -1.55 -27.72
C LEU A 83 16.63 -2.59 -28.73
N VAL A 84 15.95 -3.72 -28.90
CA VAL A 84 16.28 -4.68 -29.98
C VAL A 84 16.01 -4.05 -31.35
N ASN A 85 14.84 -3.41 -31.52
CA ASN A 85 14.47 -2.73 -32.76
C ASN A 85 15.46 -1.62 -33.11
N VAL A 86 15.88 -0.80 -32.13
CA VAL A 86 16.88 0.25 -32.35
C VAL A 86 18.22 -0.31 -32.84
N VAL A 87 18.67 -1.44 -32.27
CA VAL A 87 19.90 -2.09 -32.76
C VAL A 87 19.72 -2.54 -34.21
N ASP A 88 18.62 -3.22 -34.52
CA ASP A 88 18.34 -3.71 -35.87
C ASP A 88 18.22 -2.55 -36.89
N ASP A 89 17.58 -1.45 -36.51
CA ASP A 89 17.42 -0.25 -37.33
C ASP A 89 18.76 0.42 -37.64
N ILE A 90 19.66 0.52 -36.65
CA ILE A 90 21.00 1.08 -36.87
C ILE A 90 21.80 0.17 -37.81
N GLU A 91 21.80 -1.15 -37.57
CA GLU A 91 22.50 -2.12 -38.42
C GLU A 91 22.01 -2.06 -39.86
N GLN A 92 20.69 -2.01 -40.08
CA GLN A 92 20.08 -1.87 -41.40
C GLN A 92 20.40 -0.52 -42.04
N ARG A 93 20.26 0.60 -41.30
CA ARG A 93 20.47 1.95 -41.82
C ARG A 93 21.89 2.17 -42.32
N TYR A 94 22.87 1.64 -41.61
CA TYR A 94 24.28 1.79 -41.99
C TYR A 94 24.82 0.59 -42.78
N ASN A 95 24.00 -0.43 -43.03
CA ASN A 95 24.39 -1.68 -43.68
C ASN A 95 25.65 -2.30 -43.05
N ILE A 96 25.63 -2.39 -41.73
CA ILE A 96 26.72 -2.92 -40.91
C ILE A 96 26.23 -4.09 -40.05
N THR A 97 27.13 -5.01 -39.74
CA THR A 97 26.91 -6.04 -38.72
C THR A 97 27.91 -5.80 -37.61
N TYR A 98 27.46 -5.37 -36.44
CA TYR A 98 28.35 -5.09 -35.32
C TYR A 98 28.46 -6.32 -34.40
N PRO A 99 29.63 -6.97 -34.25
CA PRO A 99 29.71 -8.24 -33.51
C PRO A 99 29.17 -8.19 -32.06
N LYS A 100 29.32 -7.04 -31.36
CA LYS A 100 28.76 -6.90 -30.00
C LYS A 100 27.25 -6.68 -29.98
N SER A 101 26.64 -6.23 -31.09
CA SER A 101 25.19 -6.00 -31.17
C SER A 101 24.41 -7.28 -30.90
N ARG A 102 24.95 -8.44 -31.33
CA ARG A 102 24.36 -9.75 -31.07
C ARG A 102 24.20 -10.02 -29.58
N THR A 103 25.25 -9.79 -28.79
CA THR A 103 25.22 -9.97 -27.33
C THR A 103 24.21 -9.01 -26.69
N TRP A 104 24.09 -7.77 -27.19
CA TRP A 104 23.10 -6.81 -26.70
C TRP A 104 21.68 -7.26 -27.01
N LYS A 105 21.40 -7.71 -28.24
CA LYS A 105 20.08 -8.23 -28.64
C LYS A 105 19.70 -9.48 -27.85
N GLU A 106 20.63 -10.39 -27.62
CA GLU A 106 20.42 -11.58 -26.78
C GLU A 106 20.06 -11.19 -25.34
N CYS A 107 20.79 -10.22 -24.77
CA CYS A 107 20.53 -9.70 -23.43
C CYS A 107 19.14 -9.04 -23.32
N PHE A 108 18.80 -8.14 -24.24
CA PHE A 108 17.51 -7.46 -24.25
C PHE A 108 16.35 -8.44 -24.45
N THR A 109 16.46 -9.37 -25.41
CA THR A 109 15.47 -10.42 -25.64
C THR A 109 15.24 -11.27 -24.39
N TYR A 110 16.31 -11.64 -23.68
CA TYR A 110 16.20 -12.37 -22.42
C TYR A 110 15.48 -11.56 -21.34
N LYS A 111 15.82 -10.27 -21.19
CA LYS A 111 15.15 -9.36 -20.23
C LYS A 111 13.69 -9.13 -20.56
N THR A 112 13.31 -9.00 -21.83
CA THR A 112 11.90 -8.92 -22.26
C THR A 112 11.11 -10.13 -21.75
N LYS A 113 11.64 -11.35 -21.88
CA LYS A 113 10.98 -12.56 -21.37
C LYS A 113 10.80 -12.53 -19.85
N ILE A 114 11.80 -12.07 -19.11
CA ILE A 114 11.72 -11.92 -17.65
C ILE A 114 10.62 -10.94 -17.26
N TYR A 115 10.61 -9.74 -17.83
CA TYR A 115 9.62 -8.73 -17.48
C TYR A 115 8.20 -9.15 -17.87
N ARG A 116 8.03 -9.89 -18.98
CA ARG A 116 6.75 -10.51 -19.33
C ARG A 116 6.31 -11.53 -18.28
N TYR A 117 7.22 -12.41 -17.84
CA TYR A 117 6.93 -13.40 -16.81
C TYR A 117 6.54 -12.73 -15.49
N LEU A 118 7.30 -11.72 -15.05
CA LEU A 118 6.99 -10.97 -13.84
C LEU A 118 5.63 -10.26 -13.94
N THR A 119 5.31 -9.68 -15.09
CA THR A 119 3.99 -9.06 -15.32
C THR A 119 2.86 -10.09 -15.20
N THR A 120 3.00 -11.26 -15.83
CA THR A 120 1.96 -12.30 -15.80
C THR A 120 1.82 -12.96 -14.41
N GLU A 121 2.92 -13.34 -13.77
CA GLU A 121 2.89 -14.10 -12.50
C GLU A 121 2.64 -13.23 -11.27
N TYR A 122 3.25 -12.04 -11.21
CA TYR A 122 3.10 -11.15 -10.06
C TYR A 122 1.71 -10.51 -10.04
N ASN A 123 1.19 -10.09 -11.21
CA ASN A 123 -0.02 -9.25 -11.23
C ASN A 123 -1.33 -10.06 -11.21
N LEU A 124 -1.42 -11.20 -11.90
CA LEU A 124 -2.65 -12.03 -11.92
C LEU A 124 -2.93 -12.71 -10.57
N LYS A 125 -1.92 -13.01 -9.76
CA LYS A 125 -2.11 -13.70 -8.47
C LYS A 125 -2.37 -12.75 -7.30
N ILE A 126 -1.80 -11.54 -7.34
CA ILE A 126 -1.79 -10.59 -6.22
C ILE A 126 -2.70 -9.39 -6.50
N CYS A 127 -2.59 -8.73 -7.66
CA CYS A 127 -3.32 -7.49 -7.92
C CYS A 127 -4.81 -7.74 -8.28
N ASP A 128 -5.15 -8.84 -8.95
CA ASP A 128 -6.55 -9.15 -9.31
C ASP A 128 -7.46 -9.45 -8.10
N LYS A 129 -6.88 -9.83 -6.95
CA LYS A 129 -7.63 -9.98 -5.69
C LYS A 129 -7.97 -8.65 -5.01
N LEU A 130 -7.43 -7.55 -5.52
CA LEU A 130 -7.48 -6.21 -4.90
C LEU A 130 -8.31 -5.19 -5.70
N LYS A 131 -8.85 -5.59 -6.87
CA LYS A 131 -9.72 -4.79 -7.77
C LYS A 131 -11.14 -4.53 -7.22
N GLU A 132 -11.27 -4.15 -5.96
CA GLU A 132 -12.56 -3.73 -5.37
C GLU A 132 -12.59 -2.24 -4.94
N TYR A 133 -11.67 -1.39 -5.42
CA TYR A 133 -11.64 0.04 -5.07
C TYR A 133 -11.74 1.00 -6.27
N ASP A 134 -12.30 2.16 -5.95
CA ASP A 134 -12.75 3.29 -6.79
C ASP A 134 -11.88 3.57 -8.03
N GLU A 135 -12.48 3.44 -9.22
CA GLU A 135 -11.81 3.50 -10.54
C GLU A 135 -11.11 4.85 -10.81
N HIS A 136 -11.55 5.95 -10.17
CA HIS A 136 -11.09 7.28 -10.53
C HIS A 136 -9.64 7.60 -10.06
N ASP A 137 -9.28 7.25 -8.82
CA ASP A 137 -7.94 7.50 -8.29
C ASP A 137 -6.89 6.59 -8.94
N THR A 138 -7.30 5.36 -9.32
CA THR A 138 -6.47 4.41 -10.06
C THR A 138 -6.16 4.91 -11.47
N ASP A 139 -7.13 5.53 -12.14
CA ASP A 139 -6.97 6.08 -13.49
C ASP A 139 -5.98 7.26 -13.53
N VAL A 140 -6.06 8.20 -12.59
CA VAL A 140 -5.14 9.35 -12.52
C VAL A 140 -3.71 8.89 -12.30
N LEU A 141 -3.49 7.95 -11.37
CA LEU A 141 -2.17 7.39 -11.08
C LEU A 141 -1.62 6.62 -12.29
N SER A 142 -2.48 5.87 -12.98
CA SER A 142 -2.15 5.14 -14.21
C SER A 142 -1.70 6.10 -15.33
N ILE A 143 -2.45 7.17 -15.57
CA ILE A 143 -2.12 8.18 -16.59
C ILE A 143 -0.80 8.87 -16.28
N TRP A 144 -0.62 9.35 -15.05
CA TRP A 144 0.62 10.04 -14.66
C TRP A 144 1.84 9.12 -14.81
N THR A 145 1.72 7.87 -14.36
CA THR A 145 2.78 6.87 -14.47
C THR A 145 3.09 6.57 -15.93
N ARG A 146 2.07 6.45 -16.79
CA ARG A 146 2.26 6.25 -18.23
C ARG A 146 3.03 7.41 -18.88
N ILE A 147 2.70 8.66 -18.53
CA ILE A 147 3.41 9.84 -19.06
C ILE A 147 4.89 9.83 -18.65
N GLN A 148 5.18 9.58 -17.37
CA GLN A 148 6.56 9.50 -16.88
C GLN A 148 7.33 8.38 -17.58
N HIS A 149 6.71 7.22 -17.75
CA HIS A 149 7.28 6.10 -18.48
C HIS A 149 7.63 6.47 -19.92
N THR A 150 6.75 7.13 -20.66
CA THR A 150 7.07 7.58 -22.03
C THR A 150 8.31 8.49 -22.08
N HIS A 151 8.43 9.45 -21.14
CA HIS A 151 9.60 10.32 -21.08
C HIS A 151 10.91 9.57 -20.77
N ILE A 152 10.87 8.64 -19.79
CA ILE A 152 12.04 7.85 -19.40
C ILE A 152 12.43 6.88 -20.53
N SER A 153 11.47 6.31 -21.25
CA SER A 153 11.73 5.49 -22.44
C SER A 153 12.51 6.27 -23.49
N HIS A 154 12.01 7.43 -23.92
CA HIS A 154 12.68 8.25 -24.94
C HIS A 154 14.11 8.61 -24.54
N PHE A 155 14.30 9.05 -23.29
CA PHE A 155 15.64 9.36 -22.78
C PHE A 155 16.60 8.16 -22.84
N ASN A 156 16.15 6.97 -22.44
CA ASN A 156 16.97 5.77 -22.47
C ASN A 156 17.29 5.30 -23.90
N LEU A 157 16.32 5.41 -24.81
CA LEU A 157 16.52 5.08 -26.22
C LEU A 157 17.55 6.03 -26.87
N ASP A 158 17.42 7.33 -26.64
CA ASP A 158 18.36 8.33 -27.16
C ASP A 158 19.78 8.11 -26.62
N LEU A 159 19.91 7.87 -25.31
CA LEU A 159 21.19 7.58 -24.67
C LEU A 159 21.84 6.30 -25.22
N PHE A 160 21.04 5.25 -25.42
CA PHE A 160 21.52 3.99 -25.98
C PHE A 160 21.96 4.17 -27.44
N ASN A 161 21.15 4.84 -28.26
CA ASN A 161 21.46 5.14 -29.66
C ASN A 161 22.79 5.92 -29.76
N TYR A 162 22.95 6.99 -28.96
CA TYR A 162 24.20 7.74 -28.89
C TYR A 162 25.40 6.86 -28.53
N ARG A 163 25.26 5.99 -27.51
CA ARG A 163 26.33 5.08 -27.10
C ARG A 163 26.68 4.06 -28.19
N PHE A 164 25.67 3.48 -28.84
CA PHE A 164 25.85 2.51 -29.92
C PHE A 164 26.62 3.16 -31.08
N LEU A 165 26.16 4.32 -31.55
CA LEU A 165 26.80 5.07 -32.63
C LEU A 165 28.23 5.51 -32.26
N SER A 166 28.48 5.90 -31.00
CA SER A 166 29.83 6.23 -30.53
C SER A 166 30.77 5.03 -30.54
N GLU A 167 30.31 3.85 -30.11
CA GLU A 167 31.12 2.62 -30.16
C GLU A 167 31.42 2.21 -31.61
N LEU A 168 30.47 2.39 -32.53
CA LEU A 168 30.70 2.17 -33.96
C LEU A 168 31.72 3.14 -34.54
N ALA A 169 31.59 4.44 -34.27
CA ALA A 169 32.50 5.46 -34.79
C ALA A 169 33.96 5.19 -34.40
N LYS A 170 34.20 4.67 -33.18
CA LYS A 170 35.53 4.26 -32.71
C LYS A 170 36.13 3.09 -33.50
N ILE A 171 35.30 2.25 -34.09
CA ILE A 171 35.73 1.10 -34.89
C ILE A 171 36.00 1.53 -36.32
N VAL A 172 35.17 2.41 -36.88
CA VAL A 172 35.31 2.91 -38.26
C VAL A 172 36.49 3.89 -38.40
N ASN A 173 36.83 4.64 -37.35
CA ASN A 173 37.94 5.61 -37.35
C ASN A 173 39.33 5.01 -36.98
N ASN A 174 39.41 3.70 -36.73
CA ASN A 174 40.66 2.96 -36.55
C ASN A 174 40.94 2.07 -37.76
#